data_AF-A0A946ES01-F1
#
_entry.id   AF-A0A946ES01-F1
#
_cell.length_a   1.000
_cell.length_b   1.000
_cell.length_c   1.000
_cell.angle_alpha   90.00
_cell.angle_beta   90.00
_cell.angle_gamma   90.00
#
_symmetry.space_group_name_H-M   'P 1'
#
loop_
_entity.id
_entity.type
_entity.pdbx_description
1 polymer ?
#
loop_
_entity_poly.entity_id
_entity_poly.type
_entity_poly.pdbx_seq_one_letter_code
_entity_poly.pdbx_strand_id
1 'polypeptide(L)'
;MEGYDITAITASQLNREREGPTAGKQSFAVSLINMTFRPLSFARVRFGPNADWSDWFPIPETAQNCFTNATKCFEDGAATNILVVESTDPPFQLQLASPLDDSGHSMTGTWSISPNPKHKGQVIVCTA
;
A
#
# COMPACT_ATOMS: atom_id res chain seq x y z
N MET A 1 8.51 24.97 -7.07
CA MET A 1 7.77 23.93 -6.32
C MET A 1 6.83 23.28 -7.31
N GLU A 2 7.27 22.18 -7.92
CA GLU A 2 6.39 21.39 -8.78
C GLU A 2 5.47 20.60 -7.85
N GLY A 3 4.18 20.96 -7.87
CA GLY A 3 3.14 20.20 -7.20
C GLY A 3 2.95 18.89 -7.96
N TYR A 4 3.33 17.78 -7.33
CA TYR A 4 3.05 16.46 -7.87
C TYR A 4 1.55 16.21 -7.77
N ASP A 5 0.95 15.85 -8.90
CA ASP A 5 -0.47 15.62 -9.01
C ASP A 5 -0.86 14.30 -8.32
N ILE A 6 -1.35 14.42 -7.08
CA ILE A 6 -1.86 13.31 -6.27
C ILE A 6 -2.97 12.56 -7.03
N THR A 7 -3.72 13.26 -7.89
CA THR A 7 -4.78 12.69 -8.71
C THR A 7 -4.24 11.68 -9.73
N ALA A 8 -2.99 11.79 -10.18
CA ALA A 8 -2.38 10.86 -11.12
C ALA A 8 -2.13 9.47 -10.51
N ILE A 9 -1.90 9.37 -9.20
CA ILE A 9 -1.70 8.08 -8.53
C ILE A 9 -3.04 7.44 -8.18
N THR A 10 -4.01 8.23 -7.71
CA THR A 10 -5.39 7.74 -7.54
C THR A 10 -5.96 7.26 -8.87
N ALA A 11 -5.75 8.04 -9.95
CA ALA A 11 -6.18 7.66 -11.30
C ALA A 11 -5.40 6.45 -11.84
N SER A 12 -4.09 6.35 -11.62
CA SER A 12 -3.32 5.17 -12.08
C SER A 12 -3.50 3.93 -11.20
N GLN A 13 -4.02 4.04 -9.97
CA GLN A 13 -4.53 2.90 -9.19
C GLN A 13 -5.90 2.47 -9.71
N LEU A 14 -6.87 3.39 -9.81
CA LEU A 14 -8.23 3.13 -10.31
C LEU A 14 -8.24 2.63 -11.75
N ASN A 15 -7.34 3.15 -12.60
CA ASN A 15 -7.20 2.70 -13.98
C ASN A 15 -6.41 1.39 -14.10
N ARG A 16 -5.49 1.06 -13.18
CA ARG A 16 -4.76 -0.24 -13.23
C ARG A 16 -5.64 -1.43 -12.87
N GLU A 17 -6.64 -1.25 -12.02
CA GLU A 17 -7.71 -2.26 -11.83
C GLU A 17 -8.51 -2.50 -13.13
N ARG A 18 -8.48 -1.55 -14.07
CA ARG A 18 -9.32 -1.55 -15.28
C ARG A 18 -8.56 -1.83 -16.59
N GLU A 19 -7.28 -1.47 -16.70
CA GLU A 19 -6.50 -1.47 -17.95
C GLU A 19 -5.20 -2.29 -17.88
N GLY A 20 -4.82 -2.80 -16.70
CA GLY A 20 -3.53 -3.47 -16.53
C GLY A 20 -2.32 -2.52 -16.59
N PRO A 21 -1.08 -3.01 -16.47
CA PRO A 21 0.11 -2.17 -16.44
C PRO A 21 0.34 -1.46 -17.77
N THR A 22 0.61 -0.14 -17.71
CA THR A 22 0.94 0.70 -18.86
C THR A 22 2.17 0.15 -19.59
N ALA A 23 2.03 -0.16 -20.87
CA ALA A 23 3.11 -0.72 -21.68
C ALA A 23 4.37 0.16 -21.62
N GLY A 24 5.50 -0.43 -21.18
CA GLY A 24 6.81 0.22 -21.15
C GLY A 24 7.28 0.72 -19.79
N LYS A 25 6.45 0.69 -18.74
CA LYS A 25 6.86 1.10 -17.39
C LYS A 25 7.02 -0.10 -16.44
N GLN A 26 8.14 -0.16 -15.72
CA GLN A 26 8.36 -1.19 -14.72
C GLN A 26 7.47 -0.93 -13.50
N SER A 27 6.74 -1.96 -13.07
CA SER A 27 5.85 -1.90 -11.92
C SER A 27 6.60 -2.21 -10.62
N PHE A 28 6.16 -1.60 -9.54
CA PHE A 28 6.64 -1.84 -8.18
C PHE A 28 5.46 -2.22 -7.28
N ALA A 29 5.46 -3.45 -6.77
CA ALA A 29 4.40 -3.94 -5.91
C ALA A 29 4.66 -3.59 -4.44
N VAL A 30 3.64 -3.11 -3.73
CA VAL A 30 3.64 -3.05 -2.27
C VAL A 30 2.84 -4.25 -1.77
N SER A 31 3.49 -5.08 -0.96
CA SER A 31 2.89 -6.29 -0.39
C SER A 31 2.78 -6.17 1.12
N LEU A 32 1.71 -6.71 1.69
CA LEU A 32 1.39 -6.64 3.10
C LEU A 32 1.47 -8.02 3.75
N ILE A 33 2.24 -8.08 4.84
CA ILE A 33 2.12 -9.10 5.87
C ILE A 33 1.34 -8.49 7.02
N ASN A 34 0.11 -8.96 7.22
CA ASN A 34 -0.75 -8.56 8.33
C ASN A 34 -0.65 -9.58 9.45
N MET A 35 -0.02 -9.18 10.56
CA MET A 35 0.06 -9.95 11.80
C MET A 35 -1.00 -9.52 12.82
N THR A 36 -1.83 -8.53 12.49
CA THR A 36 -2.93 -8.06 13.35
C THR A 36 -4.18 -8.89 13.13
N PHE A 37 -5.08 -8.90 14.11
CA PHE A 37 -6.39 -9.57 14.01
C PHE A 37 -7.42 -8.79 13.20
N ARG A 38 -7.11 -7.55 12.78
CA ARG A 38 -8.04 -6.70 12.03
C ARG A 38 -7.68 -6.73 10.54
N PRO A 39 -8.65 -6.99 9.65
CA PRO A 39 -8.41 -6.88 8.23
C PRO A 39 -8.10 -5.42 7.86
N LEU A 40 -7.14 -5.23 6.97
CA LEU A 40 -6.83 -3.94 6.37
C LEU A 40 -7.43 -3.91 4.95
N SER A 41 -8.23 -2.88 4.65
CA SER A 41 -9.00 -2.79 3.40
C SER A 41 -9.06 -1.38 2.80
N PHE A 42 -8.47 -0.39 3.46
CA PHE A 42 -8.38 0.97 2.95
C PHE A 42 -6.95 1.47 2.99
N ALA A 43 -6.62 2.34 2.03
CA ALA A 43 -5.34 3.02 1.94
C ALA A 43 -5.52 4.50 1.62
N ARG A 44 -4.54 5.30 2.01
CA ARG A 44 -4.32 6.65 1.50
C ARG A 44 -2.84 6.94 1.43
N VAL A 45 -2.46 7.86 0.57
CA VAL A 45 -1.06 8.23 0.31
C VAL A 45 -0.80 9.72 0.48
N ARG A 46 0.43 10.08 0.82
CA ARG A 46 0.93 11.47 0.76
C ARG A 46 2.35 11.55 0.19
N PHE A 47 2.62 12.60 -0.57
CA PHE A 47 3.90 12.80 -1.28
C PHE A 47 4.71 13.92 -0.62
N GLY A 48 5.66 13.53 0.22
CA GLY A 48 6.47 14.46 1.00
C GLY A 48 5.88 14.78 2.38
N PRO A 49 6.68 15.38 3.28
CA PRO A 49 6.33 15.53 4.70
C PRO A 49 5.18 16.52 4.95
N ASN A 50 5.01 17.50 4.06
CA ASN A 50 4.07 18.62 4.21
C ASN A 50 2.88 18.55 3.24
N ALA A 51 2.80 17.51 2.41
CA ALA A 51 1.65 17.33 1.54
C ALA A 51 0.44 16.81 2.33
N ASP A 52 -0.73 17.20 1.88
CA ASP A 52 -1.99 16.64 2.36
C ASP A 52 -2.08 15.17 1.99
N TRP A 53 -2.81 14.42 2.82
CA TRP A 53 -3.19 13.07 2.49
C TRP A 53 -4.24 13.09 1.38
N SER A 54 -4.12 12.14 0.46
CA SER A 54 -5.23 11.79 -0.44
C SER A 54 -6.44 11.28 0.34
N ASP A 55 -7.58 11.27 -0.35
CA ASP A 55 -8.77 10.55 0.11
C ASP A 55 -8.48 9.06 0.30
N TRP A 56 -9.23 8.43 1.19
CA TRP A 56 -9.20 6.98 1.36
C TRP A 56 -9.72 6.27 0.12
N PHE A 57 -8.99 5.28 -0.35
CA PHE A 57 -9.38 4.40 -1.44
C PHE A 57 -9.34 2.93 -0.97
N PRO A 58 -10.21 2.06 -1.54
CA PRO A 58 -10.21 0.64 -1.20
C PRO A 58 -8.95 -0.06 -1.72
N ILE A 59 -8.52 -1.09 -1.00
CA ILE A 59 -7.48 -2.05 -1.43
C ILE A 59 -8.00 -3.47 -1.22
N PRO A 60 -7.36 -4.49 -1.81
CA PRO A 60 -7.69 -5.88 -1.48
C PRO A 60 -7.63 -6.13 0.02
N GLU A 61 -8.71 -6.68 0.57
CA GLU A 61 -8.77 -6.97 2.00
C GLU A 61 -7.69 -7.98 2.37
N THR A 62 -6.86 -7.61 3.34
CA THR A 62 -5.82 -8.48 3.88
C THR A 62 -6.11 -8.77 5.34
N ALA A 63 -6.78 -9.90 5.59
CA ALA A 63 -6.93 -10.47 6.93
C ALA A 63 -5.56 -10.91 7.50
N GLN A 64 -5.54 -11.38 8.76
CA GLN A 64 -4.33 -11.92 9.36
C GLN A 64 -3.77 -13.05 8.47
N ASN A 65 -2.60 -12.82 7.88
CA ASN A 65 -1.93 -13.77 6.99
C ASN A 65 -0.62 -14.29 7.58
N CYS A 66 -0.23 -13.81 8.77
CA CYS A 66 0.95 -14.26 9.46
C CYS A 66 0.71 -14.41 10.97
N PHE A 67 1.01 -15.61 11.47
CA PHE A 67 0.78 -16.02 12.87
C PHE A 67 2.08 -16.30 13.63
N THR A 68 3.24 -16.11 12.99
CA THR A 68 4.56 -16.41 13.57
C THR A 68 5.43 -15.16 13.58
N ASN A 69 6.44 -15.07 12.70
CA ASN A 69 7.26 -13.89 12.50
C ASN A 69 7.29 -13.49 11.02
N ALA A 70 7.54 -12.21 10.78
CA ALA A 70 7.47 -11.63 9.44
C ALA A 70 8.42 -12.29 8.43
N THR A 71 9.65 -12.66 8.85
CA THR A 71 10.64 -13.30 7.97
C THR A 71 10.13 -14.63 7.45
N LYS A 72 9.66 -15.49 8.36
CA LYS A 72 9.11 -16.80 7.99
C LYS A 72 7.88 -16.66 7.10
N CYS A 73 6.98 -15.74 7.42
CA CYS A 73 5.78 -15.51 6.61
C CYS A 73 6.12 -14.97 5.21
N PHE A 74 7.17 -14.16 5.08
CA PHE A 74 7.66 -13.74 3.77
C PHE A 74 8.23 -14.92 2.97
N GLU A 75 9.09 -15.74 3.58
CA GLU A 75 9.67 -16.93 2.95
C GLU A 75 8.60 -17.96 2.54
N ASP A 76 7.55 -18.11 3.34
CA ASP A 76 6.41 -18.99 3.09
C ASP A 76 5.41 -18.40 2.05
N GLY A 77 5.68 -17.20 1.52
CA GLY A 77 4.86 -16.57 0.47
C GLY A 77 3.54 -15.97 0.94
N ALA A 78 3.40 -15.64 2.24
CA ALA A 78 2.16 -15.15 2.82
C ALA A 78 1.84 -13.67 2.50
N ALA A 79 2.74 -12.95 1.83
CA ALA A 79 2.57 -11.53 1.53
C ALA A 79 1.50 -11.30 0.45
N THR A 80 0.53 -10.42 0.73
CA THR A 80 -0.55 -10.06 -0.20
C THR A 80 -0.22 -8.75 -0.91
N ASN A 81 -0.30 -8.70 -2.24
CA ASN A 81 -0.16 -7.42 -2.97
C ASN A 81 -1.36 -6.51 -2.72
N ILE A 82 -1.11 -5.29 -2.25
CA ILE A 82 -2.17 -4.32 -1.90
C ILE A 82 -2.13 -3.04 -2.74
N LEU A 83 -1.01 -2.76 -3.40
CA LEU A 83 -0.82 -1.57 -4.21
C LEU A 83 0.22 -1.85 -5.30
N VAL A 84 0.01 -1.36 -6.52
CA VAL A 84 1.01 -1.44 -7.60
C VAL A 84 1.26 -0.06 -8.15
N VAL A 85 2.48 0.44 -7.96
CA VAL A 85 2.91 1.78 -8.42
C VAL A 85 3.95 1.65 -9.55
N GLU A 86 4.34 2.75 -10.17
CA GLU A 86 5.47 2.74 -11.10
C GLU A 86 6.78 2.70 -10.29
N SER A 87 7.79 1.94 -10.76
CA SER A 87 9.08 1.86 -10.05
C SER A 87 9.87 3.17 -10.07
N THR A 88 9.43 4.13 -10.89
CA THR A 88 9.98 5.49 -10.99
C THR A 88 9.17 6.52 -10.21
N ASP A 89 8.07 6.13 -9.56
CA ASP A 89 7.31 7.05 -8.72
C ASP A 89 8.18 7.56 -7.56
N PRO A 90 8.01 8.84 -7.16
CA PRO A 90 8.75 9.39 -6.02
C PRO A 90 8.39 8.66 -4.72
N PRO A 91 9.28 8.63 -3.71
CA PRO A 91 8.96 8.09 -2.40
C PRO A 91 7.73 8.77 -1.78
N PHE A 92 6.89 7.98 -1.11
CA PHE A 92 5.65 8.44 -0.51
C PHE A 92 5.39 7.76 0.83
N GLN A 93 4.45 8.30 1.59
CA GLN A 93 3.91 7.58 2.73
C GLN A 93 2.60 6.94 2.38
N LEU A 94 2.45 5.68 2.78
CA LEU A 94 1.24 4.90 2.69
C LEU A 94 0.66 4.75 4.09
N GLN A 95 -0.60 5.11 4.28
CA GLN A 95 -1.35 4.80 5.47
C GLN A 95 -2.43 3.78 5.13
N LEU A 96 -2.52 2.72 5.91
CA LEU A 96 -3.57 1.70 5.79
C LEU A 96 -4.54 1.82 6.95
N ALA A 97 -5.77 1.39 6.71
CA ALA A 97 -6.84 1.37 7.70
C ALA A 97 -7.66 0.08 7.63
N SER A 98 -8.13 -0.37 8.80
CA SER A 98 -9.20 -1.37 8.89
C SER A 98 -10.55 -0.72 8.62
N PRO A 99 -11.60 -1.51 8.30
CA PRO A 99 -12.97 -1.04 8.47
C PRO A 99 -13.18 -0.48 9.88
N LEU A 100 -14.17 0.41 10.00
CA LEU A 100 -14.64 0.86 11.30
C LEU A 100 -15.25 -0.34 12.05
N ASP A 101 -14.92 -0.48 13.33
CA ASP A 101 -15.63 -1.41 14.21
C ASP A 101 -16.97 -0.82 14.66
N ASP A 102 -17.71 -1.60 15.46
CA ASP A 102 -19.03 -1.22 16.00
C ASP A 102 -19.00 0.05 16.85
N SER A 103 -17.82 0.47 17.32
CA SER A 103 -17.61 1.71 18.07
C SER A 103 -17.18 2.89 17.18
N GLY A 104 -17.07 2.67 15.86
CA GLY A 104 -16.61 3.68 14.91
C GLY A 104 -15.09 3.88 14.92
N HIS A 105 -14.31 2.92 15.43
CA HIS A 105 -12.85 3.01 15.44
C HIS A 105 -12.22 2.19 14.31
N SER A 106 -11.16 2.75 13.71
CA SER A 106 -10.31 2.05 12.74
C SER A 106 -8.88 1.93 13.27
N MET A 107 -8.26 0.78 13.04
CA MET A 107 -6.83 0.60 13.24
C MET A 107 -6.10 1.18 12.03
N THR A 108 -5.09 2.03 12.28
CA THR A 108 -4.28 2.62 11.21
C THR A 108 -2.80 2.36 11.41
N GLY A 109 -2.07 2.23 10.31
CA GLY A 109 -0.61 2.10 10.29
C GLY A 109 0.00 2.91 9.15
N THR A 110 1.20 3.44 9.33
CA THR A 110 1.87 4.29 8.32
C THR A 110 3.25 3.77 7.99
N TRP A 111 3.57 3.67 6.70
CA TRP A 111 4.85 3.18 6.18
C TRP A 111 5.40 4.13 5.11
N SER A 112 6.72 4.24 5.05
CA SER A 112 7.40 4.89 3.93
C SER A 112 7.59 3.88 2.80
N ILE A 113 7.14 4.22 1.59
CA ILE A 113 7.30 3.42 0.38
C ILE A 113 8.31 4.13 -0.53
N SER A 114 9.31 3.39 -0.98
CA SER A 114 10.36 3.89 -1.86
C SER A 114 10.43 3.04 -3.14
N PRO A 115 9.60 3.36 -4.16
CA PRO A 115 9.67 2.69 -5.45
C PRO A 115 11.09 2.76 -6.02
N ASN A 116 11.56 1.66 -6.61
CA ASN A 116 12.92 1.55 -7.11
C ASN A 116 12.98 0.61 -8.31
N PRO A 117 13.51 1.03 -9.48
CA PRO A 117 13.61 0.16 -10.67
C PRO A 117 14.49 -1.09 -10.45
N LYS A 118 15.38 -1.09 -9.46
CA LYS A 118 16.22 -2.26 -9.13
C LYS A 118 15.47 -3.34 -8.34
N HIS A 119 14.32 -3.02 -7.76
CA HIS A 119 13.51 -3.93 -6.96
C HIS A 119 12.10 -4.03 -7.53
N LYS A 120 11.50 -5.23 -7.47
CA LYS A 120 10.14 -5.44 -7.99
C LYS A 120 9.05 -5.00 -7.02
N GLY A 121 9.41 -4.68 -5.78
CA GLY A 121 8.46 -4.29 -4.75
C GLY A 121 9.07 -4.10 -3.38
N GLN A 122 8.21 -3.79 -2.42
CA GLN A 122 8.50 -3.64 -1.00
C GLN A 122 7.45 -4.39 -0.19
N VAL A 123 7.90 -5.15 0.80
CA VAL A 123 7.01 -5.78 1.78
C VAL A 123 6.92 -4.90 3.02
N ILE A 124 5.70 -4.59 3.42
CA ILE A 124 5.40 -3.93 4.69
C ILE A 124 4.79 -4.94 5.65
N VAL A 125 5.10 -4.76 6.94
CA VAL A 125 4.62 -5.61 8.01
C VAL A 125 3.76 -4.77 8.94
N CYS A 126 2.55 -5.22 9.20
CA CYS A 126 1.67 -4.64 10.20
C CYS A 126 1.61 -5.57 11.41
N THR A 127 2.07 -5.10 12.56
CA THR A 127 2.05 -5.79 13.84
C THR A 127 1.15 -5.02 14.81
N ALA A 128 0.47 -5.74 15.71
CA ALA A 128 -0.34 -5.15 16.76
C ALA A 128 0.53 -4.59 17.90
#